data_AF-A0A258I0C8-F1
#
_entry.id   AF-A0A258I0C8-F1
#
_cell.length_a   1.000
_cell.length_b   1.000
_cell.length_c   1.000
_cell.angle_alpha   90.00
_cell.angle_beta   90.00
_cell.angle_gamma   90.00
#
_symmetry.space_group_name_H-M   'P 1'
#
loop_
_entity.id
_entity.type
_entity.pdbx_description
1 polymer ?
#
loop_
_entity_poly.entity_id
_entity_poly.type
_entity_poly.pdbx_seq_one_letter_code
_entity_poly.pdbx_strand_id
1 'polypeptide(L)' 'MKARIYKLNEYLQRVEERLSLEQQRERPSSYMLLHLKLLRLRIRNALSRAMQRLAKPQLQAG' A
#
# COMPACT_ATOMS: atom_id res chain seq x y z
N MET A 1 -9.19 -10.59 -9.74
CA MET A 1 -8.25 -10.64 -8.59
C MET A 1 -6.85 -10.10 -8.94
N LYS A 2 -6.19 -10.60 -10.00
CA LYS A 2 -4.84 -10.14 -10.44
C LYS A 2 -4.77 -8.62 -10.73
N ALA A 3 -5.74 -8.07 -11.46
CA ALA A 3 -5.80 -6.62 -11.76
C ALA A 3 -5.90 -5.74 -10.49
N ARG A 4 -6.56 -6.23 -9.43
CA ARG A 4 -6.67 -5.51 -8.15
C ARG A 4 -5.32 -5.45 -7.43
N ILE A 5 -4.55 -6.55 -7.47
CA ILE A 5 -3.21 -6.59 -6.87
C ILE A 5 -2.25 -5.68 -7.64
N TYR A 6 -2.32 -5.68 -8.98
CA TYR A 6 -1.52 -4.77 -9.80
C TYR A 6 -1.77 -3.30 -9.43
N LYS A 7 -3.04 -2.87 -9.39
CA LYS A 7 -3.40 -1.50 -8.98
C LYS A 7 -2.92 -1.15 -7.57
N LEU A 8 -3.01 -2.10 -6.62
CA LEU A 8 -2.52 -1.88 -5.26
C LEU A 8 -1.00 -1.73 -5.21
N ASN A 9 -0.26 -2.47 -6.04
CA ASN A 9 1.19 -2.30 -6.16
C ASN A 9 1.55 -0.95 -6.80
N GLU A 10 0.85 -0.52 -7.85
CA GLU A 10 1.06 0.82 -8.43
C GLU A 10 0.81 1.93 -7.41
N TYR A 11 -0.28 1.82 -6.63
CA TYR A 11 -0.55 2.78 -5.55
C TYR A 11 0.52 2.75 -4.46
N LEU A 12 1.05 1.58 -4.12
CA LEU A 12 2.13 1.46 -3.16
C LEU A 12 3.37 2.21 -3.66
N GLN A 13 3.78 1.97 -4.91
CA GLN A 13 4.93 2.63 -5.53
C GLN A 13 4.79 4.16 -5.51
N ARG A 14 3.62 4.69 -5.88
CA ARG A 14 3.36 6.13 -5.85
C ARG A 14 3.43 6.72 -4.44
N VAL A 15 2.95 5.99 -3.43
CA VAL A 15 3.04 6.43 -2.03
C VAL A 15 4.49 6.39 -1.55
N GLU A 16 5.27 5.39 -1.93
CA GLU A 16 6.70 5.28 -1.58
C GLU A 16 7.52 6.40 -2.22
N GLU A 17 7.28 6.70 -3.49
CA GLU A 17 7.91 7.83 -4.20
C GLU A 17 7.60 9.17 -3.52
N ARG A 18 6.32 9.45 -3.23
CA ARG A 18 5.93 10.67 -2.51
C ARG A 18 6.53 10.77 -1.12
N LEU A 19 6.64 9.64 -0.42
CA LEU A 19 7.25 9.59 0.90
C LEU A 19 8.75 9.89 0.82
N SER A 20 9.44 9.34 -0.17
CA SER A 20 10.86 9.66 -0.41
C SER A 20 11.04 11.14 -0.75
N LEU A 21 10.20 11.70 -1.62
CA LEU A 21 10.26 13.10 -1.99
C LEU A 21 10.03 14.01 -0.77
N GLU A 22 9.00 13.75 0.04
CA GLU A 22 8.70 14.54 1.24
C GLU A 22 9.83 14.47 2.27
N GLN A 23 10.49 13.31 2.43
CA GLN A 23 11.64 13.14 3.31
C GLN A 23 12.88 13.90 2.85
N GLN A 24 13.03 14.10 1.54
CA GLN A 24 14.15 14.84 0.95
C GLN A 24 13.93 16.36 0.91
N ARG A 25 12.74 16.84 1.27
CA ARG A 25 12.48 18.29 1.35
C ARG A 25 13.34 18.91 2.44
N GLU A 26 13.79 20.14 2.20
CA GLU A 26 14.51 20.95 3.19
C GLU A 26 13.71 21.10 4.51
N ARG A 27 12.38 21.19 4.40
CA ARG A 27 11.45 21.19 5.53
C ARG A 27 10.33 20.19 5.30
N PRO A 28 10.47 18.94 5.78
CA PRO A 28 9.44 17.93 5.66
C PRO A 28 8.21 18.27 6.52
N SER A 29 7.02 18.03 5.98
CA SER A 29 5.76 18.10 6.70
C SER A 29 5.53 16.83 7.50
N SER A 30 5.58 16.93 8.83
CA SER A 30 5.29 15.82 9.75
C SER A 30 3.92 15.20 9.51
N TYR A 31 2.91 16.03 9.21
CA TYR A 31 1.57 15.57 8.86
C TYR A 31 1.57 14.74 7.57
N MET A 32 2.22 15.24 6.52
CA MET A 32 2.30 14.54 5.23
C MET A 32 3.05 13.21 5.38
N LEU A 33 4.17 13.21 6.11
CA LEU A 33 4.94 12.00 6.40
C LEU A 33 4.11 10.96 7.15
N LEU A 34 3.37 11.36 8.18
CA LEU A 34 2.47 10.47 8.92
C LEU A 34 1.37 9.92 8.01
N HIS A 35 0.73 10.79 7.23
CA HIS A 35 -0.32 10.41 6.29
C HIS A 35 0.17 9.38 5.27
N LEU A 36 1.32 9.63 4.63
CA LEU A 36 1.92 8.72 3.65
C LEU A 36 2.35 7.39 4.28
N LYS A 37 2.90 7.39 5.50
CA LYS A 37 3.23 6.16 6.25
C LYS A 37 1.97 5.32 6.53
N LEU A 38 0.87 5.96 6.94
CA LEU A 38 -0.40 5.28 7.19
C LEU A 38 -1.00 4.70 5.91
N LEU A 39 -0.97 5.45 4.80
CA LEU A 39 -1.40 4.94 3.49
C LEU A 39 -0.58 3.72 3.06
N ARG A 40 0.74 3.80 3.18
CA ARG A 40 1.65 2.68 2.88
C ARG A 40 1.27 1.42 3.66
N LEU A 41 1.02 1.54 4.96
CA LEU A 41 0.61 0.42 5.81
C LEU A 41 -0.74 -0.17 5.36
N ARG A 42 -1.73 0.68 5.08
CA ARG A 42 -3.07 0.24 4.63
C ARG A 42 -2.99 -0.52 3.30
N ILE A 43 -2.19 -0.04 2.35
CA ILE A 43 -2.01 -0.69 1.05
C ILE A 43 -1.31 -2.05 1.22
N ARG A 44 -0.24 -2.15 2.02
CA ARG A 44 0.43 -3.43 2.31
C ARG A 44 -0.51 -4.44 2.96
N ASN A 45 -1.37 -4.00 3.89
CA ASN A 45 -2.38 -4.86 4.49
C ASN A 45 -3.42 -5.35 3.48
N ALA A 46 -3.87 -4.47 2.57
CA ALA A 46 -4.79 -4.83 1.50
C ALA A 46 -4.17 -5.83 0.52
N LEU A 47 -2.89 -5.65 0.16
CA LEU A 47 -2.11 -6.58 -0.66
C LEU A 47 -1.99 -7.94 0.01
N SER A 48 -1.59 -7.98 1.29
CA SER A 48 -1.48 -9.22 2.06
C SER A 48 -2.81 -9.99 2.07
N ARG A 49 -3.93 -9.32 2.35
CA ARG A 49 -5.28 -9.93 2.29
C ARG A 49 -5.68 -10.38 0.89
N ALA A 50 -5.26 -9.68 -0.15
CA ALA A 50 -5.54 -10.08 -1.54
C ALA A 50 -4.72 -11.31 -1.94
N MET A 51 -3.45 -11.39 -1.54
CA MET A 51 -2.57 -12.53 -1.76
C MET A 51 -3.02 -13.76 -0.98
N GLN A 52 -3.41 -13.60 0.29
CA GLN A 52 -3.94 -14.69 1.11
C GLN A 52 -5.18 -15.32 0.46
N ARG A 53 -6.09 -14.50 -0.08
CA ARG A 53 -7.27 -15.00 -0.82
C ARG A 53 -6.91 -15.73 -2.11
N LEU A 54 -5.82 -15.34 -2.79
CA LEU A 54 -5.32 -16.09 -3.94
C LEU A 54 -4.69 -17.42 -3.54
N ALA A 55 -3.95 -17.45 -2.42
CA ALA A 55 -3.28 -18.64 -1.93
C ALA A 55 -4.24 -19.66 -1.30
N LYS A 56 -5.36 -19.20 -0.73
CA LYS A 56 -6.40 -20.05 -0.13
C LYS A 56 -7.77 -19.78 -0.76
N PRO A 57 -8.01 -20.22 -2.02
CA PRO A 57 -9.31 -20.03 -2.67
C PRO A 57 -10.45 -20.83 -1.99
N GLN A 58 -10.13 -21.85 -1.20
CA GLN A 58 -11.11 -22.84 -0.70
C GLN A 58 -11.75 -22.52 0.67
N LEU A 59 -11.41 -21.42 1.34
CA LEU A 59 -12.00 -21.05 2.64
C LEU A 59 -13.13 -19.99 2.56
N GLN A 60 -13.58 -19.63 1.35
CA GLN A 60 -14.66 -18.64 1.17
C GLN A 60 -16.00 -19.24 0.75
N ALA A 61 -16.12 -20.56 0.69
CA ALA A 61 -17.38 -21.27 0.51
C ALA A 61 -17.62 -22.17 1.73
N GLY A 62 -18.07 -21.56 2.83
CA GLY A 62 -18.41 -22.20 4.09
C GLY A 62 -19.18 -21.22 4.95
#